data_AF-A0A1P8P0L3-F1
#
_entry.id   AF-A0A1P8P0L3-F1
#
_cell.length_a   1.000
_cell.length_b   1.000
_cell.length_c   1.000
_cell.angle_alpha   90.00
_cell.angle_beta   90.00
_cell.angle_gamma   90.00
#
_symmetry.space_group_name_H-M   'P 1'
#
loop_
_entity.id
_entity.type
_entity.pdbx_description
1 polymer ?
#
loop_
_entity_poly.entity_id
_entity_poly.type
_entity_poly.pdbx_seq_one_letter_code
_entity_poly.pdbx_strand_id
1 'polypeptide(L)'
;GLRNFIAVVIDMEKLTAADRISGHRSFSFDAHIEDMYPVLTLGGSFHIMPTEIRKDLNAIRQFLIDHRITGGGYSTAMTCLLLNTFDDLPIRFTTGVGEKMDGVYSDHIEIINVYGPTECTDDTSYYAIPPGQRIENIPIGESVANNWNFIVDTAGNLVPQGVAGELCFAGIQVGRGYWRLPERTA
;
A
#
# COMPACT_ATOMS: atom_id res chain seq x y z
N GLY A 1 2.16 -2.70 16.21
CA GLY A 1 1.68 -2.38 14.85
C GLY A 1 2.36 -1.17 14.29
N LEU A 2 1.80 0.01 14.51
CA LEU A 2 2.14 1.22 13.73
C LEU A 2 3.64 1.55 13.60
N ARG A 3 4.44 1.44 14.67
CA ARG A 3 5.89 1.71 14.57
C ARG A 3 6.63 0.75 13.63
N ASN A 4 6.23 -0.53 13.62
CA ASN A 4 6.80 -1.51 12.70
C ASN A 4 6.41 -1.17 11.26
N PHE A 5 5.12 -0.93 11.06
CA PHE A 5 4.57 -0.54 9.77
C PHE A 5 5.29 0.70 9.21
N ILE A 6 5.48 1.74 10.01
CA ILE A 6 6.25 2.93 9.60
C ILE A 6 7.66 2.57 9.13
N ALA A 7 8.38 1.71 9.87
CA ALA A 7 9.73 1.31 9.48
C ALA A 7 9.74 0.47 8.19
N VAL A 8 8.74 -0.41 8.01
CA VAL A 8 8.55 -1.21 6.80
C VAL A 8 8.30 -0.30 5.59
N VAL A 9 7.37 0.66 5.70
CA VAL A 9 7.04 1.56 4.58
C VAL A 9 8.24 2.43 4.20
N ILE A 10 8.99 2.94 5.18
CA ILE A 10 10.22 3.70 4.92
C ILE A 10 11.22 2.89 4.08
N ASP A 11 11.42 1.61 4.41
CA ASP A 11 12.33 0.72 3.69
C ASP A 11 11.78 0.34 2.30
N MET A 12 10.53 -0.11 2.25
CA MET A 12 9.80 -0.52 1.04
C MET A 12 9.79 0.59 -0.02
N GLU A 13 9.38 1.80 0.37
CA GLU A 13 9.28 2.95 -0.53
C GLU A 13 10.57 3.76 -0.60
N LYS A 14 11.63 3.36 0.12
CA LYS A 14 12.93 4.05 0.17
C LYS A 14 12.79 5.54 0.52
N LEU A 15 11.92 5.86 1.48
CA LEU A 15 11.60 7.24 1.84
C LEU A 15 12.79 7.98 2.45
N THR A 16 12.83 9.29 2.23
CA THR A 16 13.81 10.22 2.81
C THR A 16 13.15 11.53 3.23
N ALA A 17 13.88 12.40 3.92
CA ALA A 17 13.42 13.75 4.26
C ALA A 17 13.15 14.64 3.03
N ALA A 18 13.62 14.26 1.84
CA ALA A 18 13.36 15.00 0.60
C ALA A 18 11.99 14.65 -0.02
N ASP A 19 11.34 13.58 0.45
CA ASP A 19 10.08 13.10 -0.13
C ASP A 19 8.88 13.98 0.22
N ARG A 20 7.96 14.01 -0.74
CA ARG A 20 6.75 14.84 -0.74
C ARG A 20 5.60 13.92 -1.14
N ILE A 21 4.83 13.43 -0.17
CA ILE A 21 3.83 12.39 -0.39
C ILE A 21 2.44 13.00 -0.60
N SER A 22 1.71 12.53 -1.61
CA SER A 22 0.33 12.97 -1.87
C SER A 22 -0.66 12.32 -0.91
N GLY A 23 -1.43 13.12 -0.18
CA GLY A 23 -2.54 12.67 0.65
C GLY A 23 -3.85 12.54 -0.10
N HIS A 24 -3.94 11.56 -1.00
CA HIS A 24 -5.17 11.26 -1.76
C HIS A 24 -6.17 10.43 -0.96
N ARG A 25 -5.70 9.47 -0.16
CA ARG A 25 -6.55 8.55 0.60
C ARG A 25 -7.35 9.30 1.67
N SER A 26 -8.56 8.82 1.98
CA SER A 26 -9.38 9.42 3.05
C SER A 26 -8.78 9.07 4.40
N PHE A 27 -8.78 10.01 5.35
CA PHE A 27 -8.36 9.77 6.73
C PHE A 27 -9.20 8.70 7.45
N SER A 28 -10.37 8.36 6.91
CA SER A 28 -11.26 7.32 7.45
C SER A 28 -10.87 5.90 7.02
N PHE A 29 -9.99 5.74 6.02
CA PHE A 29 -9.39 4.46 5.68
C PHE A 29 -8.03 4.35 6.36
N ASP A 30 -7.68 3.18 6.86
CA ASP A 30 -6.35 2.88 7.39
C ASP A 30 -5.23 3.28 6.43
N ALA A 31 -5.36 3.01 5.14
CA ALA A 31 -4.36 3.29 4.10
C ALA A 31 -3.80 4.73 4.05
N HIS A 32 -4.45 5.72 4.69
CA HIS A 32 -3.84 7.05 4.85
C HIS A 32 -2.62 7.06 5.78
N ILE A 33 -2.46 6.05 6.64
CA ILE A 33 -1.35 5.98 7.60
C ILE A 33 -0.03 5.69 6.90
N GLU A 34 -0.04 4.92 5.80
CA GLU A 34 1.08 4.70 4.86
C GLU A 34 1.58 6.03 4.29
N ASP A 35 0.68 6.88 3.80
CA ASP A 35 1.06 8.13 3.15
C ASP A 35 1.59 9.19 4.15
N MET A 36 1.08 9.17 5.38
CA MET A 36 1.25 10.29 6.32
C MET A 36 2.38 10.08 7.32
N TYR A 37 2.37 8.98 8.09
CA TYR A 37 3.29 8.85 9.23
C TYR A 37 4.75 8.57 8.85
N PRO A 38 5.04 7.71 7.85
CA PRO A 38 6.41 7.43 7.40
C PRO A 38 7.17 8.68 6.99
N VAL A 39 6.61 9.48 6.07
CA VAL A 39 7.27 10.69 5.57
C VAL A 39 7.47 11.73 6.67
N LEU A 40 6.50 11.91 7.57
CA LEU A 40 6.60 12.85 8.68
C LEU A 40 7.64 12.41 9.73
N THR A 41 7.84 11.11 9.93
CA THR A 41 8.87 10.58 10.83
C THR A 41 10.28 10.89 10.34
N LEU A 42 10.46 11.03 9.01
CA LEU A 42 11.74 11.36 8.38
C LEU A 42 11.98 12.86 8.20
N GLY A 43 10.97 13.71 8.46
CA GLY A 43 11.04 15.15 8.21
C GLY A 43 10.75 15.56 6.78
N GLY A 44 10.15 14.68 5.96
CA GLY A 44 9.61 15.03 4.66
C GLY A 44 8.26 15.75 4.78
N SER A 45 7.48 15.81 3.69
CA SER A 45 6.20 16.54 3.67
C SER A 45 5.04 15.72 3.15
N PHE A 46 3.88 15.89 3.78
CA PHE A 46 2.61 15.31 3.39
C PHE A 46 1.69 16.39 2.83
N HIS A 47 1.22 16.23 1.59
CA HIS A 47 0.43 17.23 0.86
C HIS A 47 -1.00 16.74 0.72
N ILE A 48 -1.91 17.30 1.53
CA ILE A 48 -3.32 16.89 1.53
C ILE A 48 -3.96 17.28 0.19
N MET A 49 -4.45 16.29 -0.53
CA MET A 49 -5.15 16.52 -1.79
C MET A 49 -6.59 16.96 -1.51
N PRO A 50 -7.05 18.10 -2.06
CA PRO A 50 -8.42 18.56 -1.88
C PRO A 50 -9.45 17.53 -2.37
N THR A 51 -10.55 17.37 -1.64
CA THR A 51 -11.55 16.31 -1.89
C THR A 51 -12.17 16.43 -3.29
N GLU A 52 -12.38 17.65 -3.75
CA GLU A 52 -12.99 18.00 -5.03
C GLU A 52 -12.18 17.53 -6.25
N ILE A 53 -10.87 17.35 -6.11
CA ILE A 53 -10.01 16.91 -7.22
C ILE A 53 -9.70 15.41 -7.22
N ARG A 54 -9.99 14.68 -6.14
CA ARG A 54 -9.57 13.26 -5.95
C ARG A 54 -10.13 12.26 -6.97
N LYS A 55 -11.05 12.68 -7.84
CA LYS A 55 -11.63 11.86 -8.91
C LYS A 55 -11.32 12.36 -10.32
N ASP A 56 -10.63 13.50 -10.44
CA ASP A 56 -10.24 14.08 -11.72
C ASP A 56 -8.76 13.79 -11.96
N LEU A 57 -8.48 12.90 -12.92
CA LEU A 57 -7.13 12.44 -13.24
C LEU A 57 -6.20 13.59 -13.67
N ASN A 58 -6.72 14.57 -14.41
CA ASN A 58 -5.92 15.72 -14.84
C ASN A 58 -5.61 16.64 -13.67
N ALA A 59 -6.59 16.89 -12.80
CA ALA A 59 -6.38 17.69 -11.61
C ALA A 59 -5.43 17.00 -10.60
N ILE A 60 -5.52 15.67 -10.47
CA ILE A 60 -4.54 14.87 -9.71
C ILE A 60 -3.14 15.07 -10.30
N ARG A 61 -2.96 14.84 -11.61
CA ARG A 61 -1.65 15.01 -12.26
C ARG A 61 -1.11 16.43 -12.06
N GLN A 62 -1.95 17.46 -12.20
CA GLN A 62 -1.56 18.84 -11.97
C GLN A 62 -1.14 19.09 -10.51
N PHE A 63 -1.86 18.52 -9.54
CA PHE A 63 -1.47 18.56 -8.14
C PHE A 63 -0.10 17.92 -7.90
N LEU A 64 0.19 16.77 -8.52
CA LEU A 64 1.51 16.12 -8.43
C LEU A 64 2.62 17.04 -8.93
N ILE A 65 2.40 17.73 -10.06
CA ILE A 65 3.35 18.68 -10.65
C ILE A 65 3.55 19.90 -9.73
N ASP A 66 2.47 20.59 -9.37
CA ASP A 66 2.51 21.86 -8.64
C ASP A 66 3.15 21.70 -7.25
N HIS A 67 2.82 20.60 -6.59
CA HIS A 67 3.35 20.30 -5.25
C HIS A 67 4.70 19.58 -5.27
N ARG A 68 5.21 19.23 -6.46
CA ARG A 68 6.43 18.44 -6.66
C ARG A 68 6.39 17.14 -5.88
N ILE A 69 5.28 16.42 -5.97
CA ILE A 69 5.08 15.15 -5.27
C ILE A 69 6.09 14.13 -5.77
N THR A 70 6.70 13.38 -4.86
CA THR A 70 7.66 12.32 -5.20
C THR A 70 7.00 10.95 -5.26
N GLY A 71 5.91 10.72 -4.52
CA GLY A 71 5.14 9.49 -4.58
C GLY A 71 3.90 9.54 -3.70
N GLY A 72 3.23 8.41 -3.57
CA GLY A 72 2.07 8.25 -2.70
C GLY A 72 1.16 7.11 -3.14
N GLY A 73 0.29 6.74 -2.22
CA GLY A 73 -0.64 5.65 -2.38
C GLY A 73 -2.01 6.07 -2.88
N TYR A 74 -2.63 5.15 -3.63
CA TYR A 74 -4.03 5.26 -4.08
C TYR A 74 -4.74 3.91 -3.86
N SER A 75 -6.05 3.87 -4.12
CA SER A 75 -6.72 2.57 -4.31
C SER A 75 -6.18 1.89 -5.57
N THR A 76 -6.19 0.57 -5.61
CA THR A 76 -5.73 -0.18 -6.79
C THR A 76 -6.36 0.34 -8.09
N ALA A 77 -7.68 0.55 -8.13
CA ALA A 77 -8.36 1.09 -9.29
C ALA A 77 -7.85 2.47 -9.73
N MET A 78 -7.56 3.37 -8.78
CA MET A 78 -7.03 4.71 -9.08
C MET A 78 -5.57 4.64 -9.56
N THR A 79 -4.74 3.80 -8.94
CA THR A 79 -3.36 3.54 -9.39
C THR A 79 -3.36 3.03 -10.84
N CYS A 80 -4.20 2.04 -11.16
CA CYS A 80 -4.33 1.52 -12.52
C CYS A 80 -4.84 2.58 -13.50
N LEU A 81 -5.81 3.40 -13.11
CA LEU A 81 -6.31 4.48 -13.98
C LEU A 81 -5.23 5.52 -14.27
N LEU A 82 -4.49 5.98 -13.25
CA LEU A 82 -3.42 6.97 -13.43
C LEU A 82 -2.32 6.45 -14.35
N LEU A 83 -1.82 5.24 -14.09
CA LEU A 83 -0.73 4.63 -14.86
C LEU A 83 -1.12 4.32 -16.32
N ASN A 84 -2.37 3.92 -16.57
CA ASN A 84 -2.83 3.64 -17.93
C ASN A 84 -3.26 4.90 -18.70
N THR A 85 -3.42 6.03 -18.01
CA THR A 85 -3.83 7.30 -18.64
C THR A 85 -2.64 8.19 -18.97
N PHE A 86 -1.58 8.16 -18.13
CA PHE A 86 -0.45 9.07 -18.26
C PHE A 86 0.88 8.30 -18.24
N ASP A 87 1.67 8.48 -19.29
CA ASP A 87 3.02 7.91 -19.38
C ASP A 87 4.07 8.74 -18.61
N ASP A 88 3.71 9.95 -18.15
CA ASP A 88 4.64 10.97 -17.65
C ASP A 88 4.30 11.52 -16.26
N LEU A 89 3.68 10.69 -15.40
CA LEU A 89 3.42 11.09 -14.01
C LEU A 89 4.74 11.46 -13.31
N PRO A 90 4.83 12.63 -12.64
CA PRO A 90 6.08 13.16 -12.11
C PRO A 90 6.42 12.57 -10.74
N ILE A 91 6.28 11.25 -10.57
CA ILE A 91 6.50 10.53 -9.30
C ILE A 91 7.51 9.41 -9.51
N ARG A 92 8.23 9.04 -8.45
CA ARG A 92 9.20 7.93 -8.47
C ARG A 92 8.57 6.59 -8.09
N PHE A 93 7.47 6.61 -7.32
CA PHE A 93 6.76 5.41 -6.92
C PHE A 93 5.27 5.66 -6.70
N THR A 94 4.48 4.58 -6.74
CA THR A 94 3.08 4.57 -6.35
C THR A 94 2.70 3.24 -5.71
N THR A 95 1.82 3.27 -4.71
CA THR A 95 1.28 2.07 -4.08
C THR A 95 -0.21 1.90 -4.38
N GLY A 96 -0.65 0.65 -4.53
CA GLY A 96 -2.06 0.30 -4.71
C GLY A 96 -2.48 -0.78 -3.72
N VAL A 97 -3.63 -0.56 -3.08
CA VAL A 97 -4.18 -1.43 -2.04
C VAL A 97 -5.69 -1.63 -2.19
N GLY A 98 -6.18 -2.76 -1.66
CA GLY A 98 -7.60 -3.04 -1.42
C GLY A 98 -8.25 -3.99 -2.44
N GLU A 99 -7.78 -3.99 -3.69
CA GLU A 99 -8.29 -4.86 -4.76
C GLU A 99 -7.16 -5.52 -5.53
N LYS A 100 -7.48 -6.55 -6.31
CA LYS A 100 -6.51 -7.20 -7.20
C LYS A 100 -5.97 -6.21 -8.21
N MET A 101 -4.65 -6.03 -8.22
CA MET A 101 -3.95 -5.24 -9.23
C MET A 101 -3.71 -6.05 -10.49
N ASP A 102 -3.96 -5.46 -11.66
CA ASP A 102 -3.67 -6.04 -12.96
C ASP A 102 -3.36 -4.96 -14.01
N GLY A 103 -2.81 -5.40 -15.15
CA GLY A 103 -2.71 -4.57 -16.35
C GLY A 103 -1.76 -3.38 -16.31
N VAL A 104 -0.98 -3.21 -15.24
CA VAL A 104 -0.03 -2.10 -15.06
C VAL A 104 1.42 -2.54 -15.21
N TYR A 105 2.25 -1.62 -15.71
CA TYR A 105 3.70 -1.70 -15.76
C TYR A 105 4.25 -0.29 -15.95
N SER A 106 5.51 -0.05 -15.59
CA SER A 106 6.21 1.21 -15.87
C SER A 106 7.71 0.97 -15.90
N ASP A 107 8.42 1.69 -16.77
CA ASP A 107 9.89 1.71 -16.81
C ASP A 107 10.49 2.77 -15.86
N HIS A 108 9.67 3.68 -15.34
CA HIS A 108 10.13 4.89 -14.65
C HIS A 108 9.55 5.05 -13.24
N ILE A 109 8.39 4.45 -12.99
CA ILE A 109 7.69 4.51 -11.70
C ILE A 109 7.77 3.14 -11.05
N GLU A 110 8.26 3.08 -9.81
CA GLU A 110 8.19 1.89 -8.99
C GLU A 110 6.73 1.65 -8.58
N ILE A 111 6.13 0.55 -9.05
CA ILE A 111 4.74 0.19 -8.74
C ILE A 111 4.76 -0.88 -7.66
N ILE A 112 4.12 -0.61 -6.53
CA ILE A 112 4.09 -1.51 -5.38
C ILE A 112 2.65 -1.94 -5.12
N ASN A 113 2.38 -3.23 -5.27
CA ASN A 113 1.12 -3.83 -4.87
C ASN A 113 1.22 -4.21 -3.39
N VAL A 114 0.44 -3.57 -2.53
CA VAL A 114 0.44 -3.83 -1.09
C VAL A 114 -0.84 -4.54 -0.67
N TYR A 115 -0.77 -5.32 0.41
CA TYR A 115 -1.90 -6.07 0.91
C TYR A 115 -1.86 -6.23 2.42
N GLY A 116 -2.98 -5.89 3.05
CA GLY A 116 -3.30 -6.37 4.38
C GLY A 116 -4.70 -5.91 4.81
N PRO A 117 -5.28 -6.56 5.82
CA PRO A 117 -6.54 -6.12 6.40
C PRO A 117 -6.30 -5.02 7.46
N THR A 118 -7.31 -4.19 7.71
CA THR A 118 -7.29 -3.17 8.77
C THR A 118 -6.94 -3.75 10.14
N GLU A 119 -7.39 -4.97 10.40
CA GLU A 119 -7.11 -5.74 11.61
C GLU A 119 -5.62 -6.03 11.82
N CYS A 120 -4.78 -5.90 10.78
CA CYS A 120 -3.34 -6.15 10.81
C CYS A 120 -2.47 -4.91 10.55
N THR A 121 -3.01 -3.71 10.85
CA THR A 121 -2.32 -2.42 10.68
C THR A 121 -1.91 -2.19 9.22
N ASP A 122 -2.92 -1.97 8.37
CA ASP A 122 -2.76 -1.63 6.95
C ASP A 122 -2.13 -2.79 6.17
N ASP A 123 -0.83 -2.78 5.90
CA ASP A 123 -0.20 -3.80 5.04
C ASP A 123 0.57 -4.88 5.80
N THR A 124 0.41 -6.12 5.36
CA THR A 124 1.11 -7.31 5.87
C THR A 124 2.06 -7.93 4.87
N SER A 125 1.89 -7.62 3.58
CA SER A 125 2.78 -8.05 2.50
C SER A 125 2.80 -7.03 1.37
N TYR A 126 3.85 -7.06 0.57
CA TYR A 126 3.93 -6.26 -0.64
C TYR A 126 4.70 -6.96 -1.75
N TYR A 127 4.41 -6.57 -2.98
CA TYR A 127 5.13 -6.97 -4.19
C TYR A 127 5.48 -5.73 -5.01
N ALA A 128 6.77 -5.44 -5.16
CA ALA A 128 7.26 -4.43 -6.09
C ALA A 128 7.34 -5.03 -7.50
N ILE A 129 6.59 -4.47 -8.45
CA ILE A 129 6.58 -4.92 -9.84
C ILE A 129 7.92 -4.53 -10.49
N PRO A 130 8.67 -5.47 -11.08
CA PRO A 130 9.91 -5.14 -11.77
C PRO A 130 9.67 -4.16 -12.93
N PRO A 131 10.57 -3.18 -13.14
CA PRO A 131 10.42 -2.19 -14.20
C PRO A 131 10.22 -2.83 -15.58
N GLY A 132 9.28 -2.29 -16.34
CA GLY A 132 8.95 -2.75 -17.70
C GLY A 132 8.27 -4.12 -17.78
N GLN A 133 8.06 -4.80 -16.65
CA GLN A 133 7.52 -6.16 -16.65
C GLN A 133 6.00 -6.15 -16.47
N ARG A 134 5.30 -6.72 -17.45
CA ARG A 134 3.88 -7.04 -17.32
C ARG A 134 3.70 -8.39 -16.63
N ILE A 135 3.02 -8.39 -15.49
CA ILE A 135 2.72 -9.60 -14.72
C ILE A 135 1.24 -9.94 -14.90
N GLU A 136 0.94 -11.16 -15.33
CA GLU A 136 -0.45 -11.60 -15.59
C GLU A 136 -1.28 -11.70 -14.29
N ASN A 137 -0.66 -12.17 -13.21
CA ASN A 137 -1.27 -12.26 -11.90
C ASN A 137 -0.33 -11.65 -10.86
N ILE A 138 -0.44 -10.34 -10.63
CA ILE A 138 0.42 -9.61 -9.70
C ILE A 138 0.22 -10.20 -8.28
N PRO A 139 1.27 -10.76 -7.65
CA PRO A 139 1.18 -11.30 -6.30
C PRO A 139 0.91 -10.20 -5.26
N ILE A 140 0.36 -10.59 -4.12
CA ILE A 140 0.38 -9.76 -2.90
C ILE A 140 1.73 -9.78 -2.18
N GLY A 141 2.66 -10.60 -2.67
CA GLY A 141 4.07 -10.62 -2.29
C GLY A 141 4.39 -11.37 -1.00
N GLU A 142 5.45 -10.93 -0.34
CA GLU A 142 6.02 -11.58 0.85
C GLU A 142 5.67 -10.82 2.13
N SER A 143 5.67 -11.52 3.27
CA SER A 143 5.39 -10.90 4.56
C SER A 143 6.36 -9.78 4.90
N VAL A 144 5.83 -8.71 5.46
CA VAL A 144 6.65 -7.60 5.99
C VAL A 144 7.38 -8.01 7.26
N ALA A 145 8.41 -7.23 7.64
CA ALA A 145 9.22 -7.52 8.83
C ALA A 145 8.36 -7.68 10.10
N ASN A 146 8.70 -8.66 10.93
CA ASN A 146 8.02 -8.98 12.20
C ASN A 146 6.55 -9.42 12.07
N ASN A 147 6.14 -9.79 10.85
CA ASN A 147 4.83 -10.31 10.50
C ASN A 147 4.98 -11.61 9.70
N TRP A 148 3.98 -12.47 9.76
CA TRP A 148 3.93 -13.74 9.02
C TRP A 148 2.53 -13.95 8.44
N ASN A 149 2.53 -14.36 7.17
CA ASN A 149 1.36 -14.73 6.42
C ASN A 149 1.41 -16.25 6.20
N PHE A 150 0.43 -16.97 6.69
CA PHE A 150 0.34 -18.43 6.61
C PHE A 150 -0.82 -18.83 5.70
N ILE A 151 -0.63 -19.90 4.94
CA ILE A 151 -1.72 -20.56 4.22
C ILE A 151 -2.04 -21.86 4.94
N VAL A 152 -3.29 -22.00 5.41
CA VAL A 152 -3.73 -23.15 6.22
C VAL A 152 -4.90 -23.90 5.58
N ASP A 153 -5.05 -25.18 5.92
CA ASP A 153 -6.23 -25.98 5.61
C ASP A 153 -7.38 -25.72 6.60
N THR A 154 -8.52 -26.38 6.40
CA THR A 154 -9.72 -26.22 7.26
C THR A 154 -9.54 -26.76 8.68
N ALA A 155 -8.46 -27.50 8.95
CA ALA A 155 -8.10 -27.97 10.28
C ALA A 155 -7.02 -27.09 10.94
N GLY A 156 -6.57 -26.01 10.26
CA GLY A 156 -5.56 -25.08 10.75
C GLY A 156 -4.12 -25.55 10.53
N ASN A 157 -3.87 -26.58 9.72
CA ASN A 157 -2.52 -27.03 9.41
C ASN A 157 -1.94 -26.25 8.22
N LEU A 158 -0.63 -26.00 8.24
CA LEU A 158 0.06 -25.41 7.08
C LEU A 158 -0.08 -26.29 5.84
N VAL A 159 -0.37 -25.66 4.70
CA VAL A 159 -0.40 -26.36 3.41
C VAL A 159 0.95 -26.27 2.69
N PRO A 160 1.29 -27.23 1.81
CA PRO A 160 2.48 -27.14 0.97
C PRO A 160 2.45 -25.93 0.02
N GLN A 161 3.64 -25.49 -0.40
CA GLN A 161 3.76 -24.42 -1.40
C GLN A 161 2.97 -24.72 -2.68
N GLY A 162 2.21 -23.74 -3.17
CA GLY A 162 1.39 -23.85 -4.37
C GLY A 162 0.00 -24.45 -4.16
N VAL A 163 -0.31 -24.95 -2.95
CA VAL A 163 -1.65 -25.41 -2.58
C VAL A 163 -2.44 -24.24 -2.00
N ALA A 164 -3.69 -24.06 -2.46
CA ALA A 164 -4.57 -23.02 -1.95
C ALA A 164 -5.11 -23.39 -0.55
N GLY A 165 -5.33 -22.37 0.28
CA GLY A 165 -5.90 -22.49 1.62
C GLY A 165 -6.33 -21.12 2.15
N GLU A 166 -6.72 -21.08 3.42
CA GLU A 166 -7.07 -19.83 4.10
C GLU A 166 -5.80 -19.03 4.45
N LEU A 167 -5.83 -17.72 4.22
CA LEU A 167 -4.74 -16.81 4.58
C LEU A 167 -4.92 -16.33 6.02
N CYS A 168 -3.96 -16.64 6.88
CA CYS A 168 -3.92 -16.23 8.28
C CYS A 168 -2.71 -15.34 8.57
N PHE A 169 -2.86 -14.43 9.53
CA PHE A 169 -1.84 -13.45 9.89
C PHE A 169 -1.35 -13.64 11.32
N ALA A 170 -0.05 -13.47 11.53
CA ALA A 170 0.54 -13.38 12.87
C ALA A 170 1.62 -12.29 12.92
N GLY A 171 1.92 -11.82 14.12
CA GLY A 171 3.01 -10.88 14.36
C GLY A 171 2.56 -9.58 14.98
N ILE A 172 3.48 -8.63 15.04
CA ILE A 172 3.33 -7.44 15.89
C ILE A 172 2.39 -6.39 15.31
N GLN A 173 1.96 -6.54 14.05
CA GLN A 173 0.93 -5.68 13.45
C GLN A 173 -0.51 -6.19 13.63
N VAL A 174 -0.72 -7.40 14.15
CA VAL A 174 -2.08 -7.84 14.52
C VAL A 174 -2.65 -6.90 15.59
N GLY A 175 -3.85 -6.39 15.32
CA GLY A 175 -4.54 -5.42 16.13
C GLY A 175 -4.96 -6.00 17.49
N ARG A 176 -5.39 -5.11 18.39
CA ARG A 176 -5.86 -5.50 19.72
C ARG A 176 -7.23 -6.20 19.73
N GLY A 177 -7.88 -6.28 18.58
CA GLY A 177 -9.27 -6.74 18.43
C GLY A 177 -10.28 -5.60 18.29
N TYR A 178 -11.54 -5.98 18.18
CA TYR A 178 -12.65 -5.05 17.96
C TYR A 178 -13.06 -4.35 19.26
N TRP A 179 -13.16 -3.02 19.22
CA TRP A 179 -13.48 -2.22 20.40
C TRP A 179 -14.81 -2.63 21.03
N ARG A 180 -14.77 -3.03 22.31
CA ARG A 180 -15.94 -3.48 23.11
C ARG A 180 -16.70 -4.68 22.52
N LEU A 181 -16.04 -5.48 21.68
CA LEU A 181 -16.62 -6.67 21.06
C LEU A 181 -15.68 -7.88 21.28
N PRO A 182 -15.52 -8.36 22.53
CA PRO A 182 -14.62 -9.47 22.84
C PRO A 182 -15.01 -10.77 22.12
N GLU A 183 -16.31 -11.04 21.93
CA GLU A 183 -16.79 -12.23 21.21
C GLU A 183 -16.44 -12.23 19.72
N ARG A 184 -16.24 -11.05 19.11
CA ARG A 184 -15.74 -10.95 17.73
C ARG A 184 -14.21 -10.97 17.66
N THR A 185 -13.55 -10.80 18.79
CA THR A 185 -12.09 -10.77 18.92
C THR A 185 -11.53 -12.17 19.23
N ALA A 186 -12.31 -12.97 19.96
CA ALA A 186 -11.95 -14.32 20.41
C ALA A 186 -11.94 -15.36 19.28
#